data_AF-A0A8T3ZZP0-F1
#
_entry.id   AF-A0A8T3ZZP0-F1
#
_cell.length_a   1.000
_cell.length_b   1.000
_cell.length_c   1.000
_cell.angle_alpha   90.00
_cell.angle_beta   90.00
_cell.angle_gamma   90.00
#
_symmetry.space_group_name_H-M   'P 1'
#
loop_
_entity.id
_entity.type
_entity.pdbx_description
1 polymer ?
#
loop_
_entity_poly.entity_id
_entity_poly.type
_entity_poly.pdbx_seq_one_letter_code
_entity_poly.pdbx_strand_id
1 'polypeptide(L)'
;MYKDELIHLHQLLIYLMKFLIDNGVSKSFFEEYTNLGISPHHIHRTKAEHKYAIFVLASGISNVLAENNEIIPRSVANRLGELAKRCKSEIIRQRKR
;
A
#
# COMPACT_ATOMS: atom_id res chain seq x y z
N MET A 1 7.51 -7.64 12.56
CA MET A 1 8.02 -6.28 12.38
C MET A 1 7.58 -5.41 13.54
N TYR A 2 8.52 -4.62 14.05
CA TYR A 2 8.27 -3.55 14.99
C TYR A 2 7.45 -2.43 14.33
N LYS A 3 6.83 -1.57 15.14
CA LYS A 3 5.95 -0.51 14.63
C LYS A 3 6.74 0.49 13.78
N ASP A 4 7.92 0.85 14.24
CA ASP A 4 8.78 1.84 13.58
C ASP A 4 9.28 1.32 12.23
N GLU A 5 9.61 0.03 12.13
CA GLU A 5 9.94 -0.61 10.85
C GLU A 5 8.78 -0.53 9.84
N LEU A 6 7.53 -0.72 10.29
CA LEU A 6 6.35 -0.57 9.44
C LEU A 6 6.17 0.89 9.00
N ILE A 7 6.38 1.86 9.90
CA ILE A 7 6.28 3.28 9.57
C ILE A 7 7.35 3.67 8.55
N HIS A 8 8.60 3.23 8.73
CA HIS A 8 9.67 3.48 7.76
C HIS A 8 9.40 2.84 6.41
N LEU A 9 8.90 1.60 6.38
CA LEU A 9 8.52 0.94 5.13
C LEU A 9 7.35 1.67 4.43
N HIS A 10 6.36 2.11 5.21
CA HIS A 10 5.25 2.91 4.69
C HIS A 10 5.76 4.22 4.07
N GLN A 11 6.69 4.90 4.74
CA GLN A 11 7.31 6.13 4.25
C GLN A 11 8.10 5.90 2.95
N LEU A 12 8.86 4.81 2.86
CA LEU A 12 9.59 4.43 1.65
C LEU A 12 8.64 4.23 0.46
N LEU A 13 7.55 3.49 0.66
CA LEU A 13 6.57 3.26 -0.41
C LEU A 13 5.85 4.53 -0.84
N ILE A 14 5.69 5.51 0.05
CA ILE A 14 5.20 6.83 -0.32
C ILE A 14 6.17 7.57 -1.23
N TYR A 15 7.47 7.51 -0.95
CA TYR A 15 8.47 8.09 -1.84
C TYR A 15 8.49 7.41 -3.20
N LEU A 16 8.34 6.09 -3.24
CA LEU A 16 8.24 5.35 -4.50
C LEU A 16 6.97 5.70 -5.29
N MET A 17 5.82 5.80 -4.63
CA MET A 17 4.58 6.27 -5.24
C MET A 17 4.74 7.67 -5.84
N LYS A 18 5.31 8.62 -5.09
CA LYS A 18 5.57 9.98 -5.56
C LYS A 18 6.49 9.98 -6.77
N PHE A 19 7.61 9.23 -6.70
CA PHE A 19 8.53 9.07 -7.81
C PHE A 19 7.81 8.58 -9.08
N LEU A 20 6.95 7.56 -8.98
CA LEU A 20 6.19 7.05 -10.14
C LEU A 20 5.26 8.14 -10.71
N ILE A 21 4.52 8.83 -9.86
CA ILE A 21 3.60 9.91 -10.27
C ILE A 21 4.36 11.05 -10.96
N ASP A 22 5.49 11.47 -10.39
CA ASP A 22 6.34 12.53 -10.94
C ASP A 22 6.96 12.13 -12.28
N ASN A 23 7.07 10.83 -12.56
CA ASN A 23 7.52 10.27 -13.84
C ASN A 23 6.36 9.88 -14.78
N GLY A 24 5.16 10.45 -14.58
CA GLY A 24 4.04 10.35 -15.53
C GLY A 24 3.05 9.21 -15.28
N VAL A 25 3.19 8.46 -14.18
CA VAL A 25 2.20 7.44 -13.80
C VAL A 25 0.92 8.10 -13.29
N SER A 26 -0.22 7.62 -13.76
CA SER A 26 -1.54 8.10 -13.30
C SER A 26 -1.72 7.94 -11.80
N LYS A 27 -2.31 8.95 -11.14
CA LYS A 27 -2.67 8.88 -9.72
C LYS A 27 -3.74 7.83 -9.43
N SER A 28 -4.50 7.40 -10.44
CA SER A 28 -5.58 6.41 -10.31
C SER A 28 -5.10 5.07 -9.72
N PHE A 29 -3.84 4.66 -9.98
CA PHE A 29 -3.25 3.46 -9.38
C PHE A 29 -3.16 3.49 -7.86
N PHE A 30 -3.24 4.69 -7.26
CA PHE A 30 -3.06 4.93 -5.83
C PHE A 30 -4.30 5.52 -5.16
N GLU A 31 -5.45 5.52 -5.83
CA GLU A 31 -6.71 6.02 -5.27
C GLU A 31 -7.14 5.26 -4.02
N GLU A 32 -7.01 3.92 -4.01
CA GLU A 32 -7.33 3.12 -2.81
C GLU A 32 -6.51 3.60 -1.61
N TYR A 33 -5.22 3.84 -1.79
CA TYR A 33 -4.35 4.34 -0.73
C TYR A 33 -4.79 5.73 -0.26
N THR A 34 -5.00 6.65 -1.20
CA THR A 34 -5.40 8.04 -0.90
C THR A 34 -6.68 8.08 -0.08
N ASN A 35 -7.64 7.20 -0.40
CA ASN A 35 -8.92 7.08 0.31
C ASN A 35 -8.80 6.50 1.72
N LEU A 36 -7.67 5.87 2.08
CA LEU A 36 -7.46 5.40 3.46
C LEU A 36 -7.26 6.55 4.45
N GLY A 37 -6.73 7.69 4.01
CA GLY A 37 -6.39 8.81 4.90
C GLY A 37 -5.31 8.47 5.93
N ILE A 38 -4.46 7.47 5.66
CA ILE A 38 -3.39 7.04 6.57
C ILE A 38 -2.03 7.49 6.01
N SER A 39 -1.31 8.32 6.77
CA SER A 39 0.05 8.77 6.49
C SER A 39 1.05 8.08 7.42
N PRO A 40 2.33 7.90 7.04
CA PRO A 40 3.39 7.46 7.94
C PRO A 40 3.52 8.32 9.21
N HIS A 41 3.16 9.60 9.12
CA HIS A 41 3.19 10.56 10.23
C HIS A 41 2.11 10.27 11.30
N HIS A 42 1.11 9.46 10.98
CA HIS A 42 0.07 9.06 11.92
C HIS A 42 0.57 7.96 12.87
N ILE A 43 1.64 8.23 13.62
CA ILE A 43 2.31 7.27 14.51
C ILE A 43 1.41 6.70 15.61
N HIS A 44 0.28 7.33 15.88
CA HIS A 44 -0.73 6.86 16.83
C HIS A 44 -1.62 5.74 16.24
N ARG A 45 -1.66 5.57 14.91
CA ARG A 45 -2.41 4.50 14.23
C ARG A 45 -1.86 3.13 14.58
N THR A 46 -2.69 2.11 14.42
CA THR A 46 -2.35 0.74 14.78
C THR A 46 -1.34 0.13 13.81
N LYS A 47 -0.63 -0.92 14.26
CA LYS A 47 0.25 -1.71 13.37
C LYS A 47 -0.52 -2.30 12.18
N ALA A 48 -1.77 -2.71 12.40
CA ALA A 48 -2.63 -3.28 11.37
C ALA A 48 -2.98 -2.24 10.30
N GLU A 49 -3.32 -1.01 10.70
CA GLU A 49 -3.59 0.09 9.78
C GLU A 49 -2.38 0.43 8.91
N HIS A 50 -1.18 0.54 9.50
CA HIS A 50 0.05 0.75 8.73
C HIS A 50 0.35 -0.42 7.79
N LYS A 51 0.16 -1.66 8.25
CA LYS A 51 0.34 -2.85 7.41
C LYS A 51 -0.61 -2.85 6.22
N TYR A 52 -1.88 -2.48 6.42
CA TYR A 52 -2.84 -2.37 5.32
C TYR A 52 -2.42 -1.29 4.32
N ALA A 53 -2.05 -0.11 4.78
CA ALA A 53 -1.55 0.97 3.93
C ALA A 53 -0.35 0.53 3.06
N ILE A 54 0.62 -0.19 3.65
CA ILE A 54 1.77 -0.76 2.94
C ILE A 54 1.33 -1.70 1.82
N PHE A 55 0.39 -2.61 2.10
CA PHE A 55 -0.06 -3.56 1.08
C PHE A 55 -0.85 -2.89 -0.05
N VAL A 56 -1.66 -1.87 0.25
CA VAL A 56 -2.35 -1.09 -0.79
C VAL A 56 -1.37 -0.34 -1.67
N LEU A 57 -0.36 0.32 -1.08
CA LEU A 57 0.71 0.97 -1.85
C LEU A 57 1.48 -0.03 -2.71
N ALA A 58 1.89 -1.16 -2.13
CA ALA A 58 2.60 -2.21 -2.86
C ALA A 58 1.75 -2.78 -4.02
N SER A 59 0.44 -2.93 -3.82
CA SER A 59 -0.49 -3.34 -4.88
C SER A 59 -0.54 -2.30 -6.01
N GLY A 60 -0.66 -1.01 -5.68
CA GLY A 60 -0.65 0.06 -6.69
C GLY A 60 0.66 0.10 -7.48
N ILE A 61 1.79 0.06 -6.78
CA ILE A 61 3.13 0.05 -7.41
C ILE A 61 3.29 -1.17 -8.32
N SER A 62 2.90 -2.36 -7.85
CA SER A 62 3.02 -3.59 -8.65
C SER A 62 2.12 -3.58 -9.89
N ASN A 63 0.91 -3.02 -9.82
CA ASN A 63 0.07 -2.83 -11.00
C ASN A 63 0.74 -1.92 -12.04
N VAL A 64 1.32 -0.80 -11.59
CA VAL A 64 2.08 0.13 -12.45
C VAL A 64 3.24 -0.58 -13.15
N LEU A 65 4.00 -1.40 -12.41
CA LEU A 65 5.16 -2.13 -12.95
C LEU A 65 4.76 -3.28 -13.89
N ALA A 66 3.61 -3.90 -13.66
CA ALA A 66 3.09 -4.96 -14.52
C ALA A 66 2.51 -4.41 -15.83
N GLU A 67 1.94 -3.20 -15.84
CA GLU A 67 1.33 -2.59 -17.03
C GLU A 67 2.33 -1.86 -17.94
N ASN A 68 3.27 -1.09 -17.37
CA ASN A 68 4.07 -0.17 -18.20
C ASN A 68 5.26 -0.82 -18.93
N ASN A 69 5.75 -1.97 -18.50
CA ASN A 69 6.96 -2.60 -19.06
C ASN A 69 7.05 -4.12 -18.79
N GLU A 70 5.96 -4.77 -18.34
CA GLU A 70 5.95 -6.17 -17.85
C GLU A 70 7.16 -6.55 -16.96
N ILE A 71 7.63 -5.60 -16.12
CA ILE A 71 8.83 -5.77 -15.28
C ILE A 71 8.61 -6.90 -14.28
N ILE A 72 7.36 -7.04 -13.83
CA ILE A 72 6.95 -8.10 -12.92
C ILE A 72 5.74 -8.86 -13.47
N PRO A 73 5.60 -10.16 -13.14
CA PRO A 73 4.41 -10.91 -13.49
C PRO A 73 3.14 -10.32 -12.87
N ARG A 74 2.04 -10.27 -13.64
CA ARG A 74 0.70 -9.89 -13.13
C ARG A 74 0.25 -10.71 -11.90
N SER A 75 0.71 -11.95 -11.77
CA SER A 75 0.45 -12.79 -10.60
C SER A 75 0.97 -12.21 -9.28
N VAL A 76 2.10 -11.49 -9.32
CA VAL A 76 2.66 -10.82 -8.14
C VAL A 76 1.75 -9.66 -7.71
N ALA A 77 1.31 -8.85 -8.67
CA ALA A 77 0.40 -7.74 -8.40
C ALA A 77 -0.94 -8.23 -7.83
N ASN A 78 -1.51 -9.28 -8.41
CA ASN A 78 -2.73 -9.92 -7.91
C ASN A 78 -2.60 -10.38 -6.46
N ARG A 79 -1.47 -11.04 -6.12
CA ARG A 79 -1.23 -11.54 -4.78
C ARG A 79 -1.07 -10.42 -3.75
N LEU A 80 -0.41 -9.31 -4.12
CA LEU A 80 -0.33 -8.13 -3.25
C LEU A 80 -1.70 -7.51 -3.00
N GLY A 81 -2.55 -7.43 -4.03
CA GLY A 81 -3.94 -7.00 -3.90
C GLY A 81 -4.77 -7.92 -2.98
N GLU A 82 -4.58 -9.23 -3.06
CA GLU A 82 -5.23 -10.17 -2.13
C GLU A 82 -4.78 -9.99 -0.68
N LEU A 83 -3.49 -9.74 -0.45
CA LEU A 83 -2.95 -9.48 0.88
C LEU A 83 -3.50 -8.18 1.46
N ALA A 84 -3.68 -7.14 0.63
CA ALA A 84 -4.35 -5.90 1.03
C ALA A 84 -5.80 -6.17 1.48
N LYS A 85 -6.57 -6.94 0.70
CA LYS A 85 -7.96 -7.32 1.04
C LYS A 85 -8.03 -8.11 2.35
N ARG A 86 -7.08 -9.02 2.60
CA ARG A 86 -7.00 -9.78 3.86
C ARG A 86 -6.74 -8.85 5.05
N CYS A 87 -5.80 -7.91 4.93
CA CYS A 87 -5.51 -6.94 5.99
C CYS A 87 -6.74 -6.06 6.29
N LYS A 88 -7.48 -5.63 5.27
CA LYS A 88 -8.74 -4.88 5.44
C LYS A 88 -9.75 -5.67 6.28
N SER A 89 -9.98 -6.94 5.95
CA SER A 89 -10.90 -7.82 6.67
C SER A 89 -10.48 -8.03 8.13
N GLU A 90 -9.18 -8.16 8.40
CA GLU A 90 -8.65 -8.27 9.77
C GLU A 90 -8.92 -7.00 10.59
N ILE A 91 -8.69 -5.81 10.02
CA ILE A 91 -8.98 -4.53 10.68
C ILE A 91 -10.47 -4.42 11.00
N ILE A 92 -11.35 -4.76 10.05
CA ILE A 92 -12.81 -4.72 10.26
C ILE A 92 -13.21 -5.67 11.39
N ARG A 93 -12.63 -6.87 11.44
CA ARG A 93 -12.93 -7.86 12.48
C ARG A 93 -12.48 -7.38 13.87
N GLN A 94 -11.33 -6.71 13.96
CA GLN A 94 -10.81 -6.17 15.22
C GLN A 94 -11.67 -5.01 15.75
N ARG A 95 -12.26 -4.19 14.87
CA ARG A 95 -13.13 -3.07 15.26
C ARG A 95 -14.53 -3.49 15.73
N LYS A 96 -14.95 -4.73 15.45
CA LYS A 96 -16.25 -5.30 15.85
C LYS A 96 -16.22 -6.04 17.19
N ARG A 97 -15.05 -6.14 17.81
CA ARG A 97 -14.84 -6.72 19.14
C ARG A 97 -14.68 -5.61 20.16
#